data_AF-Q9M7P9-F1
#
_entry.id   AF-Q9M7P9-F1
#
_cell.length_a   1.000
_cell.length_b   1.000
_cell.length_c   1.000
_cell.angle_alpha   90.00
_cell.angle_beta   90.00
_cell.angle_gamma   90.00
#
_symmetry.space_group_name_H-M   'P 1'
#
loop_
_entity.id
_entity.type
_entity.pdbx_description
1 polymer ?
#
loop_
_entity_poly.entity_id
_entity_poly.type
_entity_poly.pdbx_seq_one_letter_code
_entity_poly.pdbx_strand_id
1 'polypeptide(L)'
;MVKTKKGNGSFRLNAKIMFLTYPCQSGLTKEVILQELKKKIFDIHSVVMSKERGESGDGYDHFHVLLETKTKKNYKDPRCFDILGVHGKYESTRNKKRAMKYICKEGNVLCEGIELGSALLSTFKKPFDRFMFRCRYLGENPSELISRSRNSSSYVQDDFEIYNDYLISPKKYKQYILESVKVSSSPPKRLWIHKLKMDELMIWAKTIVSNDHISKSLYIHGAPGVGKTNMARLMFDDKMFIVKHVDKLKEADVESSVAIGFDDVNLNTDKYTREDCINIVDPEIGSQINVKNSMISLEPYVPKVFISNFLPERVYKGYDEAVERRLKVICLESAEGLVQAIYKREKDVPLESKSDYVEMHESTFKYLVDWVQGKRGL
;
A
#
# COMPACT_ATOMS: atom_id res chain seq x y z
N MET A 1 14.73 -55.62 25.83
CA MET A 1 15.90 -54.92 25.24
C MET A 1 15.61 -54.65 23.76
N VAL A 2 15.19 -53.43 23.40
CA VAL A 2 15.05 -53.01 22.00
C VAL A 2 16.16 -52.02 21.72
N LYS A 3 17.16 -52.45 20.95
CA LYS A 3 18.24 -51.61 20.43
C LYS A 3 17.72 -50.86 19.21
N THR A 4 17.73 -49.54 19.24
CA THR A 4 17.69 -48.70 18.03
C THR A 4 19.03 -47.98 17.87
N LYS A 5 19.71 -48.30 16.78
CA LYS A 5 21.02 -47.77 16.35
C LYS A 5 20.94 -46.25 16.16
N LYS A 6 21.59 -45.47 17.04
CA LYS A 6 22.03 -44.10 16.72
C LYS A 6 23.25 -44.20 15.80
N GLY A 7 23.10 -43.89 14.52
CA GLY A 7 24.24 -43.65 13.65
C GLY A 7 24.93 -42.35 14.08
N ASN A 8 26.07 -42.44 14.76
CA ASN A 8 26.96 -41.31 15.04
C ASN A 8 27.67 -40.86 13.75
N GLY A 9 26.93 -40.27 12.81
CA GLY A 9 27.53 -39.49 11.73
C GLY A 9 27.98 -38.15 12.29
N SER A 10 29.28 -37.84 12.22
CA SER A 10 29.76 -36.49 12.51
C SER A 10 29.12 -35.48 11.57
N PHE A 11 28.68 -34.34 12.09
CA PHE A 11 28.07 -33.29 11.28
C PHE A 11 29.02 -32.88 10.14
N ARG A 12 28.49 -32.81 8.92
CA ARG A 12 29.24 -32.31 7.77
C ARG A 12 28.33 -31.60 6.79
N LEU A 13 28.59 -30.32 6.57
CA LEU A 13 27.89 -29.50 5.59
C LEU A 13 28.86 -29.15 4.46
N ASN A 14 28.71 -29.83 3.32
CA ASN A 14 29.59 -29.66 2.16
C ASN A 14 28.79 -29.28 0.90
N ALA A 15 28.55 -27.98 0.70
CA ALA A 15 27.69 -27.50 -0.39
C ALA A 15 28.03 -26.07 -0.84
N LYS A 16 27.62 -25.75 -2.08
CA LYS A 16 27.61 -24.38 -2.61
C LYS A 16 26.28 -23.67 -2.31
N ILE A 17 25.21 -24.46 -2.15
CA ILE A 17 23.85 -23.99 -1.84
C ILE A 17 23.41 -24.67 -0.56
N MET A 18 22.98 -23.87 0.42
CA MET A 18 22.62 -24.31 1.76
C MET A 18 21.23 -23.80 2.11
N PHE A 19 20.47 -24.62 2.84
CA PHE A 19 19.17 -24.29 3.39
C PHE A 19 19.30 -24.22 4.91
N LEU A 20 19.10 -23.02 5.46
CA LEU A 20 19.21 -22.76 6.89
C LEU A 20 17.80 -22.46 7.44
N THR A 21 17.49 -23.00 8.61
CA THR A 21 16.21 -22.74 9.30
C THR A 21 16.49 -22.25 10.72
N TYR A 22 16.00 -21.06 11.07
CA TYR A 22 16.14 -20.49 12.41
C TYR A 22 14.77 -20.37 13.09
N PRO A 23 14.66 -20.57 14.41
CA PRO A 23 13.43 -20.27 15.15
C PRO A 23 13.20 -18.76 15.25
N CYS A 24 11.94 -18.30 15.15
CA CYS A 24 11.62 -16.86 15.24
C CYS A 24 11.52 -16.32 16.67
N GLN A 25 11.43 -17.17 17.68
CA GLN A 25 11.22 -16.75 19.08
C GLN A 25 12.46 -16.15 19.75
N SER A 26 13.59 -16.09 19.04
CA SER A 26 14.89 -15.71 19.56
C SER A 26 15.24 -14.22 19.35
N GLY A 27 14.26 -13.38 18.98
CA GLY A 27 14.50 -11.96 18.69
C GLY A 27 15.25 -11.70 17.37
N LEU A 28 15.51 -12.74 16.58
CA LEU A 28 16.11 -12.60 15.26
C LEU A 28 15.13 -11.91 14.29
N THR A 29 15.67 -11.02 13.46
CA THR A 29 15.00 -10.49 12.27
C THR A 29 15.74 -10.92 11.02
N LYS A 30 15.12 -10.75 9.84
CA LYS A 30 15.75 -11.10 8.57
C LYS A 30 17.01 -10.28 8.31
N GLU A 31 16.98 -9.01 8.71
CA GLU A 31 18.06 -8.05 8.57
C GLU A 31 19.24 -8.45 9.45
N VAL A 32 18.97 -8.83 10.71
CA VAL A 32 20.00 -9.32 11.64
C VAL A 32 20.63 -10.61 11.11
N ILE A 33 19.82 -11.56 10.66
CA ILE A 33 20.32 -12.83 10.10
C ILE A 33 21.24 -12.54 8.90
N LEU A 34 20.81 -11.67 7.98
CA LEU A 34 21.60 -11.30 6.80
C LEU A 34 22.93 -10.62 7.18
N GLN A 35 22.90 -9.66 8.10
CA GLN A 35 24.09 -8.97 8.59
C GLN A 35 25.09 -9.95 9.22
N GLU A 36 24.62 -10.87 10.05
CA GLU A 36 25.46 -11.86 10.72
C GLU A 36 26.01 -12.92 9.75
N LEU A 37 25.24 -13.32 8.73
CA LEU A 37 25.73 -14.19 7.67
C LEU A 37 26.85 -13.54 6.85
N LYS A 38 26.74 -12.24 6.55
CA LYS A 38 27.79 -11.48 5.85
C LYS A 38 29.08 -11.35 6.66
N LYS A 39 28.98 -11.26 7.99
CA LYS A 39 30.17 -11.29 8.87
C LYS A 39 30.87 -12.66 8.83
N LYS A 40 30.10 -13.75 8.71
CA LYS A 40 30.64 -15.12 8.69
C LYS A 40 31.14 -15.59 7.32
N ILE A 41 30.54 -15.11 6.23
CA ILE A 41 30.89 -15.51 4.86
C ILE A 41 31.11 -14.28 3.97
N PHE A 42 32.31 -14.17 3.43
CA PHE A 42 32.71 -13.06 2.57
C PHE A 42 32.32 -13.24 1.10
N ASP A 43 32.13 -14.48 0.62
CA ASP A 43 31.87 -14.82 -0.79
C ASP A 43 30.42 -15.26 -1.03
N ILE A 44 29.47 -14.62 -0.35
CA ILE A 44 28.05 -14.81 -0.62
C ILE A 44 27.76 -14.39 -2.07
N HIS A 45 27.13 -15.30 -2.82
CA HIS A 45 26.62 -15.04 -4.17
C HIS A 45 25.17 -14.56 -4.09
N SER A 46 24.33 -15.28 -3.34
CA SER A 46 22.95 -14.86 -3.12
C SER A 46 22.36 -15.34 -1.80
N VAL A 47 21.36 -14.61 -1.31
CA VAL A 47 20.57 -14.93 -0.12
C VAL A 47 19.10 -14.70 -0.42
N VAL A 48 18.26 -15.67 -0.10
CA VAL A 48 16.80 -15.57 -0.19
C VAL A 48 16.19 -16.08 1.10
N MET A 49 15.35 -15.28 1.75
CA MET A 49 14.86 -15.59 3.09
C MET A 49 13.39 -15.29 3.27
N SER A 50 12.63 -16.15 3.94
CA SER A 50 11.25 -15.87 4.32
C SER A 50 11.00 -16.24 5.77
N LYS A 51 9.90 -15.70 6.29
CA LYS A 51 9.32 -16.15 7.57
C LYS A 51 8.16 -17.07 7.21
N GLU A 52 8.21 -18.32 7.67
CA GLU A 52 7.10 -19.27 7.60
C GLU A 52 6.31 -19.23 8.91
N ARG A 53 4.99 -19.05 8.81
CA ARG A 53 4.06 -19.21 9.94
C ARG A 53 3.82 -20.69 10.16
N GLY A 54 4.04 -21.17 11.39
CA GLY A 54 3.80 -22.58 11.70
C GLY A 54 2.33 -22.95 11.49
N GLU A 55 2.03 -23.89 10.59
CA GLU A 55 0.73 -24.57 10.55
C GLU A 55 0.64 -25.59 11.70
N SER A 56 -0.51 -25.60 12.37
CA SER A 56 -0.79 -26.29 13.63
C SER A 56 -0.22 -27.71 13.75
N GLY A 57 0.56 -27.93 14.81
CA GLY A 57 1.13 -29.22 15.20
C GLY A 57 2.28 -29.03 16.19
N ASP A 58 3.31 -28.28 15.76
CA ASP A 58 4.51 -27.99 16.56
C ASP A 58 4.67 -26.48 16.94
N GLY A 59 3.84 -25.60 16.37
CA GLY A 59 3.48 -24.30 16.97
C GLY A 59 4.49 -23.13 16.93
N TYR A 60 5.59 -23.20 16.18
CA TYR A 60 6.60 -22.12 16.16
C TYR A 60 6.89 -21.58 14.76
N ASP A 61 6.98 -20.26 14.65
CA ASP A 61 7.39 -19.56 13.42
C ASP A 61 8.88 -19.79 13.13
N HIS A 62 9.24 -19.97 11.86
CA HIS A 62 10.62 -20.20 11.42
C HIS A 62 11.07 -19.21 10.34
N PHE A 63 12.36 -18.89 10.32
CA PHE A 63 13.02 -18.24 9.18
C PHE A 63 13.69 -19.29 8.31
N HIS A 64 13.31 -19.35 7.04
CA HIS A 64 14.00 -20.16 6.04
C HIS A 64 14.93 -19.30 5.21
N VAL A 65 16.16 -19.76 5.03
CA VAL A 65 17.22 -19.05 4.32
C VAL A 65 17.82 -19.99 3.28
N LEU A 66 17.74 -19.61 2.01
CA LEU A 66 18.55 -20.20 0.94
C LEU A 66 19.77 -19.33 0.72
N LEU A 67 20.93 -19.89 1.04
CA LEU A 67 22.22 -19.25 0.94
C LEU A 67 23.04 -19.91 -0.17
N GLU A 68 23.51 -19.11 -1.11
CA GLU A 68 24.42 -19.55 -2.17
C GLU A 68 25.74 -18.79 -2.05
N THR A 69 26.84 -19.53 -2.08
CA THR A 69 28.19 -18.98 -2.03
C THR A 69 28.88 -19.12 -3.38
N LYS A 70 29.87 -18.28 -3.68
CA LYS A 70 30.66 -18.37 -4.91
C LYS A 70 31.47 -19.66 -4.94
N THR A 71 32.06 -20.04 -3.79
CA THR A 71 32.82 -21.28 -3.60
C THR A 71 32.08 -22.30 -2.75
N LYS A 72 32.39 -23.59 -2.89
CA LYS A 72 31.81 -24.66 -2.08
C LYS A 72 32.31 -24.55 -0.64
N LYS A 73 31.40 -24.57 0.34
CA LYS A 73 31.76 -24.54 1.77
C LYS A 73 31.76 -25.94 2.36
N ASN A 74 32.66 -26.19 3.31
CA ASN A 74 32.80 -27.48 4.00
C ASN A 74 32.95 -27.22 5.50
N TYR A 75 31.86 -27.32 6.24
CA TYR A 75 31.82 -27.18 7.69
C TYR A 75 31.72 -28.54 8.36
N LYS A 76 32.50 -28.74 9.43
CA LYS A 76 32.42 -29.90 10.33
C LYS A 76 31.79 -29.56 11.68
N ASP A 77 31.73 -28.27 12.00
CA ASP A 77 31.09 -27.77 13.22
C ASP A 77 29.59 -27.58 12.98
N PRO A 78 28.70 -28.25 13.76
CA PRO A 78 27.26 -28.03 13.67
C PRO A 78 26.84 -26.60 14.02
N ARG A 79 27.68 -25.81 14.70
CA ARG A 79 27.40 -24.42 15.08
C ARG A 79 27.93 -23.38 14.08
N CYS A 80 28.36 -23.82 12.90
CA CYS A 80 29.00 -22.96 11.91
C CYS A 80 28.16 -21.72 11.53
N PHE A 81 26.83 -21.85 11.58
CA PHE A 81 25.88 -20.78 11.26
C PHE A 81 25.08 -20.28 12.46
N ASP A 82 25.51 -20.54 13.69
CA ASP A 82 24.81 -19.98 14.86
C ASP A 82 24.91 -18.45 14.87
N ILE A 83 23.76 -17.79 15.04
CA ILE A 83 23.63 -16.33 14.99
C ILE A 83 23.20 -15.84 16.36
N LEU A 84 24.01 -14.97 16.98
CA LEU A 84 23.73 -14.43 18.33
C LEU A 84 23.41 -15.53 19.37
N GLY A 85 24.10 -16.68 19.28
CA GLY A 85 23.88 -17.82 20.16
C GLY A 85 22.67 -18.69 19.81
N VAL A 86 21.92 -18.35 18.76
CA VAL A 86 20.77 -19.11 18.28
C VAL A 86 21.22 -20.19 17.31
N HIS A 87 20.92 -21.44 17.66
CA HIS A 87 21.17 -22.59 16.81
C HIS A 87 20.01 -22.87 15.86
N GLY A 88 20.33 -23.12 14.60
CA GLY A 88 19.39 -23.47 13.55
C GLY A 88 19.67 -24.83 12.90
N LYS A 89 18.78 -25.24 12.00
CA LYS A 89 18.96 -26.45 11.18
C LYS A 89 19.65 -26.09 9.87
N TYR A 90 20.80 -26.71 9.60
CA TYR A 90 21.63 -26.38 8.43
C TYR A 90 21.77 -27.59 7.50
N GLU A 91 21.30 -27.46 6.26
CA GLU A 91 21.27 -28.55 5.29
C GLU A 91 21.86 -28.14 3.94
N SER A 92 22.43 -29.10 3.20
CA SER A 92 22.83 -28.87 1.81
C SER A 92 21.60 -28.91 0.89
N THR A 93 21.45 -27.93 0.00
CA THR A 93 20.35 -27.91 -0.96
C THR A 93 20.75 -28.53 -2.29
N ARG A 94 20.11 -29.64 -2.67
CA ARG A 94 20.32 -30.28 -3.98
C ARG A 94 19.50 -29.66 -5.11
N ASN A 95 18.32 -29.11 -4.79
CA ASN A 95 17.41 -28.52 -5.78
C ASN A 95 17.05 -27.08 -5.39
N LYS A 96 17.78 -26.13 -5.98
CA LYS A 96 17.58 -24.68 -5.76
C LYS A 96 16.14 -24.26 -6.06
N LYS A 97 15.55 -24.74 -7.16
CA LYS A 97 14.18 -24.39 -7.57
C LYS A 97 13.14 -24.81 -6.53
N ARG A 98 13.27 -26.02 -5.97
CA ARG A 98 12.34 -26.52 -4.94
C ARG A 98 12.45 -25.72 -3.63
N ALA A 99 13.67 -25.39 -3.21
CA ALA A 99 13.89 -24.58 -2.02
C ALA A 99 13.37 -23.14 -2.18
N MET A 100 13.58 -22.54 -3.36
CA MET A 100 13.01 -21.23 -3.68
C MET A 100 11.48 -21.24 -3.64
N LYS A 101 10.85 -22.24 -4.25
CA LYS A 101 9.37 -22.39 -4.20
C LYS A 101 8.86 -22.51 -2.77
N TYR A 102 9.59 -23.22 -1.92
CA TYR A 102 9.26 -23.38 -0.51
C TYR A 102 9.34 -22.04 0.25
N ILE A 103 10.46 -21.33 0.13
CA ILE A 103 10.67 -20.03 0.79
C ILE A 103 9.65 -18.99 0.30
N CYS A 104 9.33 -18.98 -0.99
CA CYS A 104 8.41 -18.01 -1.59
C CYS A 104 6.91 -18.35 -1.43
N LYS A 105 6.53 -19.31 -0.58
CA LYS A 105 5.12 -19.71 -0.38
C LYS A 105 4.29 -18.59 0.28
N GLU A 106 4.85 -17.85 1.24
CA GLU A 106 4.08 -16.96 2.13
C GLU A 106 4.22 -15.44 1.85
N GLY A 107 4.85 -15.02 0.76
CA GLY A 107 4.81 -13.62 0.31
C GLY A 107 5.78 -12.65 0.99
N ASN A 108 6.23 -12.92 2.22
CA ASN A 108 7.19 -12.06 2.92
C ASN A 108 8.62 -12.60 2.75
N VAL A 109 9.31 -12.21 1.68
CA VAL A 109 10.66 -12.70 1.31
C VAL A 109 11.65 -11.53 1.23
N LEU A 110 12.84 -11.68 1.82
CA LEU A 110 14.01 -10.80 1.66
C LEU A 110 14.99 -11.45 0.69
N CYS A 111 15.55 -10.69 -0.24
CA CYS A 111 16.49 -11.19 -1.24
C CYS A 111 17.70 -10.27 -1.43
N GLU A 112 18.88 -10.86 -1.63
CA GLU A 112 20.09 -10.14 -2.01
C GLU A 112 20.92 -10.96 -3.01
N GLY A 113 21.53 -10.30 -4.01
CA GLY A 113 22.42 -10.94 -4.98
C GLY A 113 21.74 -11.75 -6.10
N ILE A 114 20.43 -11.62 -6.28
CA ILE A 114 19.67 -12.22 -7.40
C ILE A 114 18.78 -11.17 -8.04
N GLU A 115 18.83 -11.04 -9.37
CA GLU A 115 17.71 -10.46 -10.13
C GLU A 115 16.56 -11.47 -10.15
N LEU A 116 15.61 -11.31 -9.22
CA LEU A 116 14.53 -12.28 -9.01
C LEU A 116 13.64 -12.51 -10.23
N GLY A 117 13.59 -11.55 -11.17
CA GLY A 117 12.63 -11.52 -12.27
C GLY A 117 12.61 -12.79 -13.12
N SER A 118 13.58 -12.97 -14.02
CA SER A 118 13.50 -14.00 -15.06
C SER A 118 13.66 -15.44 -14.54
N ALA A 119 14.55 -15.66 -13.57
CA ALA A 119 14.89 -17.01 -13.09
C ALA A 119 13.76 -17.67 -12.28
N LEU A 120 12.98 -16.90 -11.50
CA LEU A 120 11.88 -17.43 -10.69
C LEU A 120 10.56 -17.50 -11.43
N LEU A 121 10.28 -16.56 -12.34
CA LEU A 121 9.11 -16.62 -13.22
C LEU A 121 9.03 -17.98 -13.92
N SER A 122 10.15 -18.47 -14.46
CA SER A 122 10.26 -19.80 -15.10
C SER A 122 9.97 -21.00 -14.18
N THR A 123 9.95 -20.81 -12.86
CA THR A 123 9.69 -21.90 -11.89
C THR A 123 8.20 -22.09 -11.59
N PHE A 124 7.38 -21.07 -11.85
CA PHE A 124 5.94 -21.13 -11.65
C PHE A 124 5.26 -21.60 -12.93
N LYS A 125 4.74 -22.84 -12.92
CA LYS A 125 4.08 -23.42 -14.10
C LYS A 125 2.70 -22.81 -14.38
N LYS A 126 1.99 -22.33 -13.34
CA LYS A 126 0.63 -21.81 -13.50
C LYS A 126 0.67 -20.30 -13.82
N PRO A 127 -0.10 -19.82 -14.80
CA PRO A 127 -0.19 -18.38 -15.11
C PRO A 127 -0.58 -17.54 -13.90
N PHE A 128 -1.57 -17.97 -13.11
CA PHE A 128 -1.95 -17.25 -11.88
C PHE A 128 -0.81 -17.13 -10.86
N ASP A 129 -0.01 -18.18 -10.66
CA ASP A 129 1.12 -18.14 -9.71
C ASP A 129 2.20 -17.14 -10.20
N ARG A 130 2.45 -17.09 -11.51
CA ARG A 130 3.35 -16.09 -12.13
C ARG A 130 2.80 -14.68 -11.96
N PHE A 131 1.52 -14.46 -12.21
CA PHE A 131 0.84 -13.19 -11.98
C PHE A 131 0.98 -12.71 -10.52
N MET A 132 0.68 -13.59 -9.57
CA MET A 132 0.84 -13.34 -8.13
C MET A 132 2.28 -12.98 -7.80
N PHE A 133 3.24 -13.69 -8.39
CA PHE A 133 4.66 -13.45 -8.15
C PHE A 133 5.06 -12.04 -8.61
N ARG A 134 4.67 -11.64 -9.82
CA ARG A 134 4.96 -10.31 -10.36
C ARG A 134 4.34 -9.20 -9.51
N CYS A 135 3.09 -9.39 -9.10
CA CYS A 135 2.40 -8.42 -8.26
C CYS A 135 3.01 -8.29 -6.85
N ARG A 136 3.32 -9.41 -6.18
CA ARG A 136 3.82 -9.39 -4.79
C ARG A 136 5.30 -9.04 -4.70
N TYR A 137 6.11 -9.56 -5.62
CA TYR A 137 7.57 -9.54 -5.48
C TYR A 137 8.26 -8.57 -6.43
N LEU A 138 7.73 -8.37 -7.63
CA LEU A 138 8.26 -7.36 -8.56
C LEU A 138 7.57 -6.01 -8.39
N GLY A 139 6.54 -5.94 -7.53
CA GLY A 139 5.79 -4.72 -7.25
C GLY A 139 4.97 -4.22 -8.44
N GLU A 140 4.73 -5.08 -9.43
CA GLU A 140 3.92 -4.72 -10.60
C GLU A 140 2.47 -4.49 -10.17
N ASN A 141 1.84 -3.43 -10.68
CA ASN A 141 0.45 -3.15 -10.37
C ASN A 141 -0.44 -4.24 -10.97
N PRO A 142 -1.30 -4.92 -10.17
CA PRO A 142 -2.14 -6.01 -10.66
C PRO A 142 -3.06 -5.65 -11.83
N SER A 143 -3.68 -4.46 -11.78
CA SER A 143 -4.60 -3.98 -12.81
C SER A 143 -3.85 -3.56 -14.08
N GLU A 144 -2.69 -2.94 -13.92
CA GLU A 144 -1.82 -2.54 -15.03
C GLU A 144 -1.22 -3.76 -15.72
N LEU A 145 -0.82 -4.78 -14.96
CA LEU A 145 -0.28 -6.03 -15.49
C LEU A 145 -1.30 -6.70 -16.42
N ILE A 146 -2.55 -6.85 -16.01
CA ILE A 146 -3.62 -7.39 -16.87
C ILE A 146 -3.85 -6.50 -18.11
N SER A 147 -3.83 -5.17 -17.93
CA SER A 147 -4.06 -4.22 -19.03
C SER A 147 -2.94 -4.22 -20.06
N ARG A 148 -1.67 -4.31 -19.62
CA ARG A 148 -0.51 -4.46 -20.50
C ARG A 148 -0.54 -5.79 -21.22
N SER A 149 -0.86 -6.87 -20.50
CA SER A 149 -0.94 -8.19 -21.10
C SER A 149 -2.03 -8.31 -22.17
N ARG A 150 -3.06 -7.46 -22.12
CA ARG A 150 -4.06 -7.31 -23.20
C ARG A 150 -3.50 -6.65 -24.47
N ASN A 151 -2.60 -5.68 -24.33
CA ASN A 151 -2.15 -4.78 -25.40
C ASN A 151 -0.70 -5.02 -25.85
N SER A 152 -0.06 -6.09 -25.38
CA SER A 152 1.37 -6.33 -25.63
C SER A 152 1.64 -6.62 -27.11
N SER A 153 2.22 -5.66 -27.82
CA SER A 153 2.67 -5.80 -29.22
C SER A 153 3.94 -6.63 -29.35
N SER A 154 4.78 -6.66 -28.31
CA SER A 154 5.86 -7.62 -28.14
C SER A 154 5.29 -8.93 -27.59
N TYR A 155 5.52 -10.06 -28.26
CA TYR A 155 5.12 -11.39 -27.78
C TYR A 155 5.92 -11.79 -26.52
N VAL A 156 5.59 -11.19 -25.39
CA VAL A 156 6.02 -11.69 -24.08
C VAL A 156 5.08 -12.84 -23.75
N GLN A 157 5.53 -14.06 -24.03
CA GLN A 157 4.75 -15.29 -23.88
C GLN A 157 4.06 -15.38 -22.50
N ASP A 158 4.74 -14.90 -21.45
CA ASP A 158 4.24 -14.89 -20.08
C ASP A 158 3.01 -13.99 -19.88
N ASP A 159 3.03 -12.78 -20.44
CA ASP A 159 1.90 -11.84 -20.40
C ASP A 159 0.69 -12.42 -21.11
N PHE A 160 0.90 -13.02 -22.29
CA PHE A 160 -0.17 -13.67 -23.05
C PHE A 160 -0.80 -14.83 -22.28
N GLU A 161 0.01 -15.71 -21.68
CA GLU A 161 -0.48 -16.84 -20.90
C GLU A 161 -1.25 -16.39 -19.64
N ILE A 162 -0.80 -15.32 -18.97
CA ILE A 162 -1.50 -14.70 -17.85
C ILE A 162 -2.86 -14.14 -18.28
N TYR A 163 -2.91 -13.41 -19.39
CA TYR A 163 -4.15 -12.82 -19.89
C TYR A 163 -5.16 -13.88 -20.35
N ASN A 164 -4.69 -14.94 -21.01
CA ASN A 164 -5.56 -16.04 -21.42
C ASN A 164 -6.17 -16.77 -20.20
N ASP A 165 -5.37 -17.06 -19.17
CA ASP A 165 -5.88 -17.65 -17.92
C ASP A 165 -6.84 -16.70 -17.17
N TYR A 166 -6.62 -15.38 -17.27
CA TYR A 166 -7.56 -14.37 -16.75
C TYR A 166 -8.91 -14.42 -17.46
N LEU A 167 -8.94 -14.56 -18.79
CA LEU A 167 -10.19 -14.69 -19.55
C LEU A 167 -10.95 -15.96 -19.20
N ILE A 168 -10.24 -17.08 -19.00
CA ILE A 168 -10.82 -18.38 -18.64
C ILE A 168 -11.30 -18.40 -17.18
N SER A 169 -10.56 -17.76 -16.26
CA SER A 169 -10.80 -17.82 -14.82
C SER A 169 -10.64 -16.46 -14.14
N PRO A 170 -11.51 -15.47 -14.41
CA PRO A 170 -11.33 -14.10 -13.94
C PRO A 170 -11.52 -13.93 -12.42
N LYS A 171 -12.30 -14.81 -11.78
CA LYS A 171 -12.67 -14.69 -10.37
C LYS A 171 -11.46 -14.59 -9.43
N LYS A 172 -10.48 -15.49 -9.56
CA LYS A 172 -9.27 -15.54 -8.73
C LYS A 172 -8.38 -14.30 -8.88
N TYR A 173 -8.28 -13.76 -10.10
CA TYR A 173 -7.54 -12.53 -10.38
C TYR A 173 -8.24 -11.30 -9.81
N LYS A 174 -9.55 -11.16 -10.06
CA LYS A 174 -10.34 -10.04 -9.52
C LYS A 174 -10.33 -10.04 -7.99
N GLN A 175 -10.49 -11.21 -7.37
CA GLN A 175 -10.37 -11.36 -5.92
C GLN A 175 -8.98 -10.93 -5.43
N TYR A 176 -7.92 -11.38 -6.08
CA TYR A 176 -6.57 -10.95 -5.72
C TYR A 176 -6.34 -9.45 -5.92
N ILE A 177 -6.85 -8.84 -7.00
CA ILE A 177 -6.77 -7.40 -7.23
C ILE A 177 -7.47 -6.66 -6.08
N LEU A 178 -8.65 -7.09 -5.67
CA LEU A 178 -9.37 -6.53 -4.52
C LEU A 178 -8.60 -6.70 -3.20
N GLU A 179 -7.97 -7.86 -2.98
CA GLU A 179 -7.20 -8.18 -1.78
C GLU A 179 -5.81 -7.53 -1.73
N SER A 180 -5.16 -7.34 -2.87
CA SER A 180 -3.87 -6.62 -2.97
C SER A 180 -4.04 -5.11 -2.85
N VAL A 181 -5.26 -4.63 -3.10
CA VAL A 181 -5.76 -3.31 -2.68
C VAL A 181 -6.21 -3.35 -1.21
N LYS A 182 -5.72 -4.27 -0.36
CA LYS A 182 -5.78 -4.09 1.11
C LYS A 182 -4.94 -2.85 1.47
N VAL A 183 -5.59 -1.71 1.32
CA VAL A 183 -5.23 -0.41 1.86
C VAL A 183 -4.90 -0.68 3.32
N SER A 184 -3.69 -0.35 3.74
CA SER A 184 -3.40 -0.17 5.17
C SER A 184 -4.57 0.62 5.75
N SER A 185 -5.28 0.05 6.73
CA SER A 185 -6.41 0.75 7.35
C SER A 185 -5.98 2.10 7.89
N SER A 186 -4.71 2.22 8.28
CA SER A 186 -4.04 3.47 8.65
C SER A 186 -3.48 4.20 7.41
N PRO A 187 -3.65 5.52 7.30
CA PRO A 187 -3.12 6.33 6.23
C PRO A 187 -1.59 6.34 6.31
N PRO A 188 -0.90 6.62 5.20
CA PRO A 188 0.54 6.79 5.24
C PRO A 188 0.88 8.02 6.09
N LYS A 189 1.84 7.90 7.02
CA LYS A 189 2.30 9.01 7.88
C LYS A 189 2.96 10.16 7.13
N ARG A 190 3.37 9.89 5.89
CA ARG A 190 4.04 10.85 5.01
C ARG A 190 3.75 10.57 3.56
N LEU A 191 3.72 11.62 2.76
CA LEU A 191 3.57 11.60 1.31
C LEU A 191 4.53 12.61 0.70
N TRP A 192 4.93 12.38 -0.55
CA TRP A 192 5.70 13.33 -1.34
C TRP A 192 4.75 13.95 -2.35
N ILE A 193 4.51 15.25 -2.22
CA ILE A 193 3.55 15.99 -3.04
C ILE A 193 4.27 17.08 -3.83
N HIS A 194 3.84 17.29 -5.07
CA HIS A 194 4.38 18.37 -5.89
C HIS A 194 4.15 19.74 -5.24
N LYS A 195 5.18 20.60 -5.22
CA LYS A 195 5.19 21.90 -4.54
C LYS A 195 3.99 22.77 -4.88
N LEU A 196 3.63 22.89 -6.16
CA LEU A 196 2.48 23.69 -6.57
C LEU A 196 1.16 23.22 -5.93
N LYS A 197 0.96 21.90 -5.79
CA LYS A 197 -0.24 21.32 -5.18
C LYS A 197 -0.21 21.45 -3.67
N MET A 198 0.98 21.33 -3.08
CA MET A 198 1.19 21.65 -1.67
C MET A 198 0.83 23.11 -1.38
N ASP A 199 1.29 24.06 -2.21
CA ASP A 199 1.01 25.49 -2.04
C ASP A 199 -0.49 25.79 -2.16
N GLU A 200 -1.18 25.20 -3.15
CA GLU A 200 -2.64 25.31 -3.29
C GLU A 200 -3.38 24.84 -2.03
N LEU A 201 -2.97 23.71 -1.44
CA LEU A 201 -3.54 23.17 -0.21
C LEU A 201 -3.24 24.05 1.01
N MET A 202 -2.00 24.52 1.14
CA MET A 202 -1.58 25.37 2.24
C MET A 202 -2.30 26.72 2.21
N ILE A 203 -2.49 27.32 1.03
CA ILE A 203 -3.25 28.56 0.86
C ILE A 203 -4.69 28.34 1.32
N TRP A 204 -5.34 27.26 0.87
CA TRP A 204 -6.71 26.94 1.28
C TRP A 204 -6.82 26.80 2.82
N ALA A 205 -5.96 25.97 3.42
CA ALA A 205 -5.99 25.71 4.86
C ALA A 205 -5.64 26.96 5.70
N LYS A 206 -4.64 27.75 5.29
CA LYS A 206 -4.29 29.00 5.97
C LYS A 206 -5.41 30.04 5.87
N THR A 207 -6.09 30.13 4.73
CA THR A 207 -7.21 31.06 4.56
C THR A 207 -8.32 30.77 5.56
N ILE A 208 -8.63 29.50 5.82
CA ILE A 208 -9.63 29.09 6.82
C ILE A 208 -9.25 29.62 8.21
N VAL A 209 -8.03 29.31 8.65
CA VAL A 209 -7.57 29.66 10.00
C VAL A 209 -7.42 31.17 10.16
N SER A 210 -6.90 31.88 9.15
CA SER A 210 -6.72 33.34 9.20
C SER A 210 -8.05 34.10 9.16
N ASN A 211 -9.01 33.64 8.36
CA ASN A 211 -10.32 34.31 8.24
C ASN A 211 -11.32 33.85 9.30
N ASP A 212 -10.95 32.85 10.10
CA ASP A 212 -11.76 32.28 11.18
C ASP A 212 -13.12 31.69 10.72
N HIS A 213 -13.19 31.25 9.46
CA HIS A 213 -14.34 30.55 8.88
C HIS A 213 -13.94 29.71 7.68
N ILE A 214 -14.76 28.72 7.33
CA ILE A 214 -14.55 27.88 6.14
C ILE A 214 -15.32 28.49 4.97
N SER A 215 -14.63 29.17 4.06
CA SER A 215 -15.27 29.81 2.89
C SER A 215 -15.50 28.86 1.72
N LYS A 216 -14.70 27.79 1.61
CA LYS A 216 -14.78 26.82 0.50
C LYS A 216 -14.54 25.39 0.96
N SER A 217 -15.38 24.49 0.48
CA SER A 217 -15.17 23.04 0.56
C SER A 217 -14.05 22.61 -0.39
N LEU A 218 -13.25 21.62 0.02
CA LEU A 218 -12.13 21.14 -0.78
C LEU A 218 -12.61 20.05 -1.75
N TYR A 219 -12.25 20.15 -3.02
CA TYR A 219 -12.53 19.12 -4.02
C TYR A 219 -11.21 18.60 -4.61
N ILE A 220 -10.91 17.33 -4.38
CA ILE A 220 -9.70 16.66 -4.85
C ILE A 220 -10.09 15.81 -6.06
N HIS A 221 -9.62 16.25 -7.24
CA HIS A 221 -9.81 15.58 -8.51
C HIS A 221 -8.55 14.85 -8.96
N GLY A 222 -8.70 13.69 -9.58
CA GLY A 222 -7.66 13.09 -10.41
C GLY A 222 -7.84 11.60 -10.67
N ALA A 223 -6.99 11.02 -11.52
CA ALA A 223 -7.08 9.61 -11.93
C ALA A 223 -7.10 8.59 -10.76
N PRO A 224 -7.63 7.38 -10.96
CA PRO A 224 -7.58 6.31 -9.97
C PRO A 224 -6.14 5.98 -9.55
N GLY A 225 -5.92 5.72 -8.26
CA GLY A 225 -4.61 5.29 -7.75
C GLY A 225 -3.58 6.39 -7.48
N VAL A 226 -3.86 7.66 -7.82
CA VAL A 226 -2.92 8.79 -7.59
C VAL A 226 -2.76 9.21 -6.12
N GLY A 227 -3.46 8.56 -5.18
CA GLY A 227 -3.28 8.82 -3.75
C GLY A 227 -4.22 9.86 -3.14
N LYS A 228 -5.29 10.30 -3.83
CA LYS A 228 -6.28 11.28 -3.35
C LYS A 228 -6.76 11.02 -1.91
N THR A 229 -7.26 9.82 -1.64
CA THR A 229 -7.80 9.44 -0.32
C THR A 229 -6.73 9.45 0.76
N ASN A 230 -5.50 9.04 0.44
CA ASN A 230 -4.39 9.08 1.40
C ASN A 230 -3.96 10.51 1.73
N MET A 231 -3.94 11.40 0.74
CA MET A 231 -3.65 12.82 0.95
C MET A 231 -4.68 13.46 1.88
N ALA A 232 -5.97 13.27 1.59
CA ALA A 232 -7.05 13.80 2.41
C ALA A 232 -6.98 13.30 3.86
N ARG A 233 -6.77 11.99 4.06
CA ARG A 233 -6.61 11.41 5.40
C ARG A 233 -5.39 11.95 6.15
N LEU A 234 -4.29 12.18 5.46
CA LEU A 234 -3.08 12.74 6.06
C LEU A 234 -3.25 14.20 6.51
N MET A 235 -4.10 14.99 5.84
CA MET A 235 -4.41 16.36 6.24
C MET A 235 -5.11 16.45 7.61
N PHE A 236 -5.86 15.43 7.99
CA PHE A 236 -6.76 15.46 9.15
C PHE A 236 -6.47 14.35 10.18
N ASP A 237 -5.29 13.73 10.13
CA ASP A 237 -4.76 12.80 11.14
C ASP A 237 -5.75 11.71 11.60
N ASP A 238 -6.28 10.92 10.66
CA ASP A 238 -7.29 9.86 10.90
C ASP A 238 -8.62 10.28 11.53
N LYS A 239 -8.78 11.55 11.93
CA LYS A 239 -10.00 12.14 12.49
C LYS A 239 -10.99 12.58 11.41
N MET A 240 -10.78 12.15 10.15
CA MET A 240 -11.66 12.43 9.03
C MET A 240 -12.67 11.30 8.86
N PHE A 241 -13.97 11.63 8.94
CA PHE A 241 -15.03 10.65 8.71
C PHE A 241 -15.29 10.49 7.21
N ILE A 242 -14.91 9.34 6.65
CA ILE A 242 -15.08 9.06 5.22
C ILE A 242 -16.43 8.40 4.95
N VAL A 243 -17.25 9.04 4.13
CA VAL A 243 -18.49 8.51 3.57
C VAL A 243 -18.31 8.15 2.10
N LYS A 244 -18.70 6.92 1.76
CA LYS A 244 -18.86 6.46 0.36
C LYS A 244 -20.29 6.63 -0.16
N HIS A 245 -21.20 7.00 0.72
CA HIS A 245 -22.59 7.23 0.42
C HIS A 245 -23.18 8.23 1.42
N VAL A 246 -24.00 9.17 0.96
CA VAL A 246 -24.55 10.25 1.80
C VAL A 246 -25.35 9.69 2.98
N ASP A 247 -26.03 8.55 2.82
CA ASP A 247 -26.78 7.93 3.93
C ASP A 247 -25.88 7.47 5.09
N LYS A 248 -24.57 7.27 4.86
CA LYS A 248 -23.61 6.95 5.94
C LYS A 248 -23.35 8.12 6.88
N LEU A 249 -23.76 9.34 6.53
CA LEU A 249 -23.66 10.47 7.45
C LEU A 249 -24.52 10.29 8.71
N LYS A 250 -25.50 9.37 8.71
CA LYS A 250 -26.24 8.99 9.94
C LYS A 250 -25.36 8.32 11.00
N GLU A 251 -24.32 7.64 10.54
CA GLU A 251 -23.34 6.94 11.36
C GLU A 251 -22.11 7.82 11.62
N ALA A 252 -22.07 9.02 11.03
CA ALA A 252 -21.01 9.96 11.32
C ALA A 252 -21.11 10.28 12.81
N ASP A 253 -20.09 9.90 13.55
CA ASP A 253 -19.79 10.53 14.82
C ASP A 253 -19.27 11.94 14.49
N VAL A 254 -20.22 12.80 14.09
CA VAL A 254 -19.95 14.18 13.73
C VAL A 254 -19.32 14.85 14.93
N GLU A 255 -19.69 14.50 16.16
CA GLU A 255 -19.14 15.06 17.39
C GLU A 255 -17.62 14.87 17.46
N SER A 256 -17.07 13.67 17.22
CA SER A 256 -15.61 13.46 17.35
C SER A 256 -14.77 13.76 16.09
N SER A 257 -15.40 13.93 14.93
CA SER A 257 -14.68 14.04 13.64
C SER A 257 -14.25 15.47 13.31
N VAL A 258 -13.00 15.69 12.89
CA VAL A 258 -12.50 17.04 12.54
C VAL A 258 -12.73 17.42 11.07
N ALA A 259 -13.19 16.48 10.24
CA ALA A 259 -13.54 16.71 8.84
C ALA A 259 -14.46 15.61 8.31
N ILE A 260 -15.22 15.91 7.24
CA ILE A 260 -16.06 14.95 6.53
C ILE A 260 -15.51 14.74 5.11
N GLY A 261 -15.28 13.48 4.76
CA GLY A 261 -14.78 13.05 3.46
C GLY A 261 -15.81 12.37 2.59
N PHE A 262 -16.14 12.92 1.44
CA PHE A 262 -17.02 12.29 0.45
C PHE A 262 -16.16 11.58 -0.60
N ASP A 263 -15.95 10.27 -0.44
CA ASP A 263 -15.08 9.45 -1.29
C ASP A 263 -15.90 8.68 -2.35
N ASP A 264 -15.70 9.03 -3.62
CA ASP A 264 -16.43 8.49 -4.78
C ASP A 264 -17.97 8.60 -4.67
N VAL A 265 -18.46 9.63 -3.97
CA VAL A 265 -19.90 9.93 -3.87
C VAL A 265 -20.38 10.57 -5.18
N ASN A 266 -21.46 10.01 -5.75
CA ASN A 266 -22.14 10.60 -6.91
C ASN A 266 -23.46 11.26 -6.49
N LEU A 267 -23.56 12.57 -6.69
CA LEU A 267 -24.77 13.36 -6.41
C LEU A 267 -25.57 13.67 -7.68
N ASN A 268 -25.05 13.29 -8.86
CA ASN A 268 -25.73 13.42 -10.13
C ASN A 268 -26.64 12.22 -10.39
N THR A 269 -27.68 12.10 -9.56
CA THR A 269 -28.69 11.03 -9.63
C THR A 269 -30.09 11.62 -9.40
N ASP A 270 -31.13 10.83 -9.68
CA ASP A 270 -32.52 11.25 -9.44
C ASP A 270 -32.84 11.46 -7.96
N LYS A 271 -32.02 10.91 -7.06
CA LYS A 271 -32.20 11.04 -5.61
C LYS A 271 -31.96 12.46 -5.09
N TYR A 272 -31.06 13.22 -5.73
CA TYR A 272 -30.67 14.55 -5.24
C TYR A 272 -31.21 15.64 -6.17
N THR A 273 -31.44 16.80 -5.59
CA THR A 273 -31.75 18.04 -6.30
C THR A 273 -30.51 18.92 -6.41
N ARG A 274 -30.61 20.00 -7.18
CA ARG A 274 -29.56 21.03 -7.24
C ARG A 274 -29.37 21.70 -5.88
N GLU A 275 -30.47 21.97 -5.19
CA GLU A 275 -30.49 22.57 -3.85
C GLU A 275 -29.83 21.64 -2.82
N ASP A 276 -30.04 20.33 -2.91
CA ASP A 276 -29.33 19.35 -2.08
C ASP A 276 -27.82 19.41 -2.32
N CYS A 277 -27.38 19.51 -3.58
CA CYS A 277 -25.96 19.65 -3.91
C CYS A 277 -25.36 20.91 -3.29
N ILE A 278 -26.06 22.05 -3.38
CA ILE A 278 -25.65 23.32 -2.77
C ILE A 278 -25.52 23.16 -1.26
N ASN A 279 -26.53 22.58 -0.60
CA ASN A 279 -26.52 22.37 0.85
C ASN A 279 -25.40 21.43 1.31
N ILE A 280 -25.11 20.38 0.53
CA ILE A 280 -24.02 19.44 0.81
C ILE A 280 -22.67 20.16 0.72
N VAL A 281 -22.45 20.97 -0.32
CA VAL A 281 -21.16 21.65 -0.55
C VAL A 281 -20.94 22.89 0.31
N ASP A 282 -22.00 23.51 0.84
CA ASP A 282 -21.93 24.78 1.57
C ASP A 282 -21.12 24.64 2.87
N PRO A 283 -19.97 25.31 3.02
CA PRO A 283 -19.14 25.18 4.21
C PRO A 283 -19.51 26.15 5.34
N GLU A 284 -20.29 27.20 5.06
CA GLU A 284 -20.53 28.33 5.97
C GLU A 284 -21.78 28.12 6.80
N ILE A 285 -22.87 27.73 6.14
CA ILE A 285 -24.18 27.60 6.78
C ILE A 285 -24.40 26.13 7.12
N GLY A 286 -24.63 25.86 8.40
CA GLY A 286 -25.05 24.54 8.83
C GLY A 286 -26.30 24.11 8.05
N SER A 287 -26.22 22.99 7.35
CA SER A 287 -27.24 22.61 6.38
C SER A 287 -27.90 21.30 6.78
N GLN A 288 -29.22 21.24 6.57
CA GLN A 288 -29.96 20.00 6.76
C GLN A 288 -29.96 19.20 5.46
N ILE A 289 -29.55 17.94 5.55
CA ILE A 289 -29.52 17.03 4.40
C ILE A 289 -30.49 15.89 4.66
N ASN A 290 -31.34 15.63 3.66
CA ASN A 290 -32.20 14.46 3.64
C ASN A 290 -31.37 13.22 3.35
N VAL A 291 -31.38 12.28 4.30
CA VAL A 291 -30.82 10.95 4.16
C VAL A 291 -31.96 9.94 4.31
N LYS A 292 -31.78 8.71 3.82
CA LYS A 292 -32.89 7.73 3.79
C LYS A 292 -33.49 7.51 5.19
N ASN A 293 -34.75 7.91 5.41
CA ASN A 293 -35.47 7.78 6.69
C ASN A 293 -34.96 8.68 7.84
N SER A 294 -34.18 9.74 7.59
CA SER A 294 -33.94 10.79 8.60
C SER A 294 -33.41 12.09 7.97
N MET A 295 -33.32 13.14 8.77
CA MET A 295 -32.62 14.37 8.42
C MET A 295 -31.37 14.47 9.28
N ILE A 296 -30.27 14.92 8.70
CA ILE A 296 -29.02 15.19 9.44
C ILE A 296 -28.67 16.66 9.30
N SER A 297 -28.07 17.25 10.34
CA SER A 297 -27.50 18.59 10.27
C SER A 297 -26.00 18.48 10.08
N LEU A 298 -25.45 19.12 9.05
CA LEU A 298 -24.03 19.34 8.97
C LEU A 298 -23.68 20.57 9.79
N GLU A 299 -22.75 20.43 10.71
CA GLU A 299 -22.31 21.55 11.54
C GLU A 299 -21.49 22.57 10.73
N PRO A 300 -21.60 23.86 11.06
CA PRO A 300 -20.63 24.87 10.63
C PRO A 300 -19.22 24.50 11.13
N TYR A 301 -18.18 25.03 10.48
CA TYR A 301 -16.78 24.84 10.87
C TYR A 301 -16.21 23.42 10.73
N VAL A 302 -16.96 22.47 10.13
CA VAL A 302 -16.43 21.15 9.76
C VAL A 302 -16.00 21.18 8.28
N PRO A 303 -14.70 21.06 7.96
CA PRO A 303 -14.23 20.97 6.59
C PRO A 303 -14.87 19.80 5.84
N LYS A 304 -15.40 20.09 4.66
CA LYS A 304 -15.94 19.09 3.74
C LYS A 304 -14.95 18.89 2.62
N VAL A 305 -14.56 17.63 2.41
CA VAL A 305 -13.56 17.24 1.41
C VAL A 305 -14.18 16.22 0.48
N PHE A 306 -14.32 16.58 -0.79
CA PHE A 306 -14.85 15.73 -1.84
C PHE A 306 -13.68 15.10 -2.60
N ILE A 307 -13.73 13.79 -2.80
CA ILE A 307 -12.66 13.01 -3.41
C ILE A 307 -13.27 12.23 -4.57
N SER A 308 -12.83 12.52 -5.79
CA SER A 308 -13.45 11.94 -6.98
C SER A 308 -12.44 11.76 -8.12
N ASN A 309 -12.75 10.79 -8.99
CA ASN A 309 -12.08 10.62 -10.29
C ASN A 309 -12.71 11.48 -11.39
N PHE A 310 -13.82 12.14 -11.11
CA PHE A 310 -14.55 12.97 -12.05
C PHE A 310 -14.49 14.44 -11.64
N LEU A 311 -14.58 15.34 -12.62
CA LEU A 311 -14.76 16.76 -12.37
C LEU A 311 -16.13 17.04 -11.70
N PRO A 312 -16.25 18.15 -10.93
CA PRO A 312 -17.48 18.51 -10.23
C PRO A 312 -18.74 18.48 -11.10
N GLU A 313 -18.65 18.95 -12.34
CA GLU A 313 -19.72 18.98 -13.34
C GLU A 313 -20.40 17.62 -13.57
N ARG A 314 -19.66 16.52 -13.40
CA ARG A 314 -20.19 15.16 -13.55
C ARG A 314 -20.72 14.58 -12.24
N VAL A 315 -20.29 15.12 -11.10
CA VAL A 315 -20.62 14.62 -9.76
C VAL A 315 -21.84 15.30 -9.17
N TYR A 316 -22.05 16.58 -9.42
CA TYR A 316 -23.17 17.34 -8.86
C TYR A 316 -24.30 17.49 -9.87
N LYS A 317 -25.54 17.22 -9.44
CA LYS A 317 -26.71 17.46 -10.26
C LYS A 317 -26.99 18.96 -10.37
N GLY A 318 -27.17 19.43 -11.60
CA GLY A 318 -27.41 20.85 -11.86
C GLY A 318 -26.22 21.72 -11.45
N TYR A 319 -24.99 21.21 -11.63
CA TYR A 319 -23.76 21.96 -11.38
C TYR A 319 -23.79 23.32 -12.09
N ASP A 320 -23.58 24.38 -11.32
CA ASP A 320 -23.59 25.76 -11.78
C ASP A 320 -22.70 26.65 -10.89
N GLU A 321 -22.72 27.96 -11.14
CA GLU A 321 -21.93 28.96 -10.41
C GLU A 321 -22.17 28.91 -8.89
N ALA A 322 -23.36 28.49 -8.44
CA ALA A 322 -23.67 28.41 -7.01
C ALA A 322 -22.91 27.26 -6.33
N VAL A 323 -22.73 26.13 -7.01
CA VAL A 323 -21.88 25.03 -6.52
C VAL A 323 -20.40 25.38 -6.70
N GLU A 324 -20.02 25.90 -7.87
CA GLU A 324 -18.64 26.21 -8.22
C GLU A 324 -17.98 27.18 -7.23
N ARG A 325 -18.67 28.28 -6.89
CA ARG A 325 -18.11 29.31 -5.98
C ARG A 325 -17.78 28.78 -4.58
N ARG A 326 -18.39 27.67 -4.17
CA ARG A 326 -18.21 27.01 -2.86
C ARG A 326 -17.10 25.96 -2.86
N LEU A 327 -16.54 25.64 -4.02
CA LEU A 327 -15.49 24.65 -4.17
C LEU A 327 -14.11 25.30 -4.34
N LYS A 328 -13.13 24.75 -3.63
CA LYS A 328 -11.71 24.87 -3.99
C LYS A 328 -11.31 23.55 -4.68
N VAL A 329 -11.23 23.57 -5.99
CA VAL A 329 -10.81 22.40 -6.78
C VAL A 329 -9.29 22.34 -6.81
N ILE A 330 -8.74 21.18 -6.45
CA ILE A 330 -7.32 20.83 -6.59
C ILE A 330 -7.24 19.59 -7.46
N CYS A 331 -6.71 19.78 -8.67
CA CYS A 331 -6.46 18.71 -9.62
C CYS A 331 -5.08 18.11 -9.36
N LEU A 332 -5.04 16.82 -9.07
CA LEU A 332 -3.82 16.02 -8.94
C LEU A 332 -3.36 15.41 -10.28
N GLU A 333 -4.01 15.80 -11.37
CA GLU A 333 -3.65 15.39 -12.72
C GLU A 333 -2.53 16.26 -13.31
N SER A 334 -1.91 15.70 -14.34
CA SER A 334 -0.88 16.31 -15.15
C SER A 334 -1.42 17.51 -15.93
N ALA A 335 -1.56 18.67 -15.30
CA ALA A 335 -1.64 19.91 -16.06
C ALA A 335 -0.25 20.10 -16.69
N GLU A 336 -0.12 19.76 -17.97
CA GLU A 336 1.03 20.12 -18.82
C GLU A 336 2.39 19.45 -18.49
N GLY A 337 2.39 18.16 -18.11
CA GLY A 337 3.63 17.35 -18.07
C GLY A 337 4.03 16.76 -16.72
N LEU A 338 3.22 16.94 -15.66
CA LEU A 338 3.43 16.25 -14.39
C LEU A 338 3.01 14.78 -14.48
N VAL A 339 3.95 13.84 -14.60
CA VAL A 339 3.63 12.40 -14.69
C VAL A 339 2.80 11.90 -13.49
N GLN A 340 3.04 12.44 -12.28
CA GLN A 340 2.33 12.02 -11.05
C GLN A 340 2.48 13.04 -9.92
N ALA A 341 1.38 13.56 -9.37
CA ALA A 341 1.43 14.61 -8.34
C ALA A 341 1.81 14.14 -6.92
N ILE A 342 1.69 12.83 -6.62
CA ILE A 342 1.89 12.27 -5.28
C ILE A 342 2.65 10.94 -5.32
N TYR A 343 3.66 10.79 -4.48
CA TYR A 343 4.39 9.56 -4.24
C TYR A 343 4.31 9.12 -2.77
N LYS A 344 4.27 7.80 -2.53
CA LYS A 344 4.23 7.24 -1.17
C LYS A 344 5.59 7.27 -0.48
N ARG A 345 6.67 7.23 -1.24
CA ARG A 345 8.05 7.18 -0.73
C ARG A 345 8.91 8.10 -1.57
N GLU A 346 9.87 8.75 -0.93
CA GLU A 346 10.84 9.63 -1.59
C GLU A 346 11.56 8.94 -2.76
N LYS A 347 11.95 7.67 -2.57
CA LYS A 347 12.64 6.87 -3.59
C LYS A 347 11.82 6.60 -4.85
N ASP A 348 10.50 6.78 -4.77
CA ASP A 348 9.60 6.60 -5.91
C ASP A 348 9.49 7.89 -6.73
N VAL A 349 9.95 9.04 -6.20
CA VAL A 349 10.00 10.32 -6.91
C VAL A 349 11.13 10.27 -7.95
N PRO A 350 10.88 10.63 -9.22
CA PRO A 350 11.92 10.67 -10.25
C PRO A 350 13.05 11.62 -9.85
N LEU A 351 14.30 11.15 -10.00
CA LEU A 351 15.50 11.88 -9.57
C LEU A 351 15.56 13.28 -10.18
N GLU A 352 15.20 13.39 -11.45
CA GLU A 352 15.18 14.62 -12.24
C GLU A 352 14.16 15.66 -11.78
N SER A 353 13.12 15.26 -11.04
CA SER A 353 12.05 16.14 -10.55
C SER A 353 11.99 16.22 -9.03
N LYS A 354 12.96 15.60 -8.32
CA LYS A 354 12.95 15.49 -6.86
C LYS A 354 12.91 16.84 -6.15
N SER A 355 13.49 17.87 -6.75
CA SER A 355 13.44 19.25 -6.26
C SER A 355 12.03 19.83 -6.24
N ASP A 356 11.09 19.27 -7.01
CA ASP A 356 9.75 19.80 -7.19
C ASP A 356 8.73 19.15 -6.26
N TYR A 357 9.17 18.17 -5.47
CA TYR A 357 8.34 17.52 -4.46
C TYR A 357 8.79 17.92 -3.06
N VAL A 358 7.83 17.97 -2.16
CA VAL A 358 8.03 18.23 -0.74
C VAL A 358 7.35 17.15 0.07
N GLU A 359 7.91 16.88 1.24
CA GLU A 359 7.31 15.94 2.18
C GLU A 359 6.11 16.62 2.87
N MET A 360 4.96 15.97 2.76
CA MET A 360 3.77 16.22 3.55
C MET A 360 3.72 15.18 4.66
N HIS A 361 3.59 15.62 5.91
CA HIS A 361 3.58 14.80 7.12
C HIS A 361 2.26 15.00 7.88
N GLU A 362 1.94 14.13 8.84
CA GLU A 362 0.77 14.26 9.72
C GLU A 362 0.72 15.61 10.46
N SER A 363 1.86 16.21 10.74
CA SER A 363 1.97 17.52 11.41
C SER A 363 1.78 18.72 10.48
N THR A 364 1.80 18.52 9.16
CA THR A 364 1.81 19.61 8.17
C THR A 364 0.55 20.47 8.26
N PHE A 365 -0.61 19.86 8.49
CA PHE A 365 -1.91 20.54 8.61
C PHE A 365 -2.43 20.54 10.06
N LYS A 366 -1.57 20.25 11.05
CA LYS A 366 -1.96 20.18 12.45
C LYS A 366 -2.63 21.46 12.95
N TYR A 367 -2.16 22.63 12.50
CA TYR A 367 -2.77 23.92 12.84
C TYR A 367 -4.24 24.04 12.39
N LEU A 368 -4.61 23.42 11.26
CA LEU A 368 -6.00 23.38 10.78
C LEU A 368 -6.84 22.44 11.67
N VAL A 369 -6.29 21.26 12.00
CA VAL A 369 -6.94 20.30 12.90
C VAL A 369 -7.19 20.92 14.27
N ASP A 370 -6.16 21.54 14.86
CA ASP A 370 -6.24 22.22 16.16
C ASP A 370 -7.27 23.36 16.13
N TRP A 371 -7.35 24.12 15.02
CA TRP A 371 -8.37 25.17 14.84
C TRP A 371 -9.79 24.60 14.81
N VAL A 372 -10.03 23.50 14.06
CA VAL A 372 -11.36 22.85 14.03
C VAL A 372 -11.74 22.33 15.41
N GLN A 373 -10.82 21.64 16.10
CA GLN A 373 -11.07 21.14 17.45
C GLN A 373 -11.40 22.28 18.42
N GLY A 374 -10.66 23.39 18.36
CA GLY A 374 -10.92 24.58 19.17
C GLY A 374 -12.29 25.21 18.90
N LYS A 375 -12.73 25.27 17.63
CA LYS A 375 -14.07 25.78 17.26
C LYS A 375 -15.20 24.89 17.72
N ARG A 376 -14.96 23.58 17.81
CA ARG A 376 -15.97 22.57 18.15
C ARG A 376 -15.93 22.15 19.62
N GLY A 377 -14.94 22.61 20.39
CA GLY A 377 -14.77 22.24 21.79
C GLY A 377 -14.35 20.78 22.01
N LEU A 378 -13.57 20.22 21.07
CA LEU A 378 -13.11 18.82 21.04
C LEU A 378 -11.74 18.58 21.65
#